data_AF-A0A358D387-F1
#
_entry.id   AF-A0A358D387-F1
#
_cell.length_a   1.000
_cell.length_b   1.000
_cell.length_c   1.000
_cell.angle_alpha   90.00
_cell.angle_beta   90.00
_cell.angle_gamma   90.00
#
_symmetry.space_group_name_H-M   'P 1'
#
loop_
_entity.id
_entity.type
_entity.pdbx_description
1 polymer ?
#
loop_
_entity_poly.entity_id
_entity_poly.type
_entity_poly.pdbx_seq_one_letter_code
_entity_poly.pdbx_strand_id
1 'polypeptide(L)'
;MLAYFRGASIVLFGSVYYRQLAYDLLGLFASRVFPLLLLVALIGGGLGIANEKRLGFRFALGAAIYSVVATLWIGIRYDVELLGFLLRLMFDIVLVVLLLHPQSKEYRRIWFS
;
A
#
# COMPACT_ATOMS: atom_id res chain seq x y z
N MET A 1 -9.13 -9.10 1.40
CA MET A 1 -9.94 -8.03 2.04
C MET A 1 -9.10 -6.85 2.51
N LEU A 2 -7.99 -7.04 3.22
CA LEU A 2 -7.16 -5.93 3.72
C LEU A 2 -6.68 -4.95 2.63
N ALA A 3 -6.19 -5.44 1.48
CA ALA A 3 -5.75 -4.58 0.37
C ALA A 3 -6.86 -3.63 -0.15
N TYR A 4 -8.11 -4.11 -0.25
CA TYR A 4 -9.26 -3.31 -0.66
C TYR A 4 -9.62 -2.25 0.37
N PHE A 5 -9.68 -2.64 1.65
CA PHE A 5 -9.91 -1.70 2.76
C PHE A 5 -8.81 -0.63 2.80
N ARG A 6 -7.54 -1.02 2.61
CA ARG A 6 -6.42 -0.08 2.55
C ARG A 6 -6.56 0.87 1.36
N GLY A 7 -6.82 0.37 0.16
CA GLY A 7 -7.08 1.20 -1.03
C GLY A 7 -8.17 2.24 -0.80
N ALA A 8 -9.33 1.82 -0.29
CA ALA A 8 -10.43 2.74 0.03
C ALA A 8 -10.04 3.77 1.12
N SER A 9 -9.35 3.32 2.18
CA SER A 9 -8.93 4.20 3.28
C SER A 9 -7.91 5.28 2.86
N ILE A 10 -7.07 5.00 1.86
CA ILE A 10 -6.10 5.96 1.31
C ILE A 10 -6.83 7.15 0.68
N VAL A 11 -7.90 6.89 -0.05
CA VAL A 11 -8.69 7.92 -0.74
C VAL A 11 -9.63 8.64 0.22
N LEU A 12 -10.31 7.90 1.10
CA LEU A 12 -11.36 8.44 1.97
C LEU A 12 -10.81 9.15 3.22
N PHE A 13 -9.73 8.62 3.81
CA PHE A 13 -9.25 9.06 5.14
C PHE A 13 -7.73 9.38 5.16
N GLY A 14 -6.99 9.01 4.12
CA GLY A 14 -5.53 8.93 4.14
C GLY A 14 -4.78 9.86 3.20
N SER A 15 -5.44 10.91 2.70
CA SER A 15 -4.94 11.74 1.60
C SER A 15 -3.58 12.41 1.86
N VAL A 16 -3.16 12.65 3.11
CA VAL A 16 -1.90 13.37 3.40
C VAL A 16 -0.68 12.45 3.35
N TYR A 17 -0.69 11.31 4.05
CA TYR A 17 0.48 10.42 4.19
C TYR A 17 1.06 9.94 2.86
N TYR A 18 0.20 9.48 1.96
CA TYR A 18 0.64 8.92 0.67
C TYR A 18 0.94 9.98 -0.38
N ARG A 19 0.40 11.19 -0.18
CA ARG A 19 0.64 12.35 -1.03
C ARG A 19 1.91 13.09 -0.63
N GLN A 20 2.23 13.16 0.65
CA GLN A 20 3.32 13.99 1.18
C GLN A 20 4.68 13.51 0.67
N LEU A 21 4.94 12.20 0.71
CA LEU A 21 6.17 11.65 0.14
C LEU A 21 6.31 11.99 -1.35
N ALA A 22 5.24 11.82 -2.13
CA ALA A 22 5.26 12.15 -3.55
C ALA A 22 5.39 13.66 -3.80
N TYR A 23 4.82 14.49 -2.93
CA TYR A 23 4.96 15.94 -2.97
C TYR A 23 6.40 16.36 -2.72
N ASP A 24 7.02 15.86 -1.65
CA ASP A 24 8.36 16.24 -1.23
C ASP A 24 9.44 15.82 -2.25
N LEU A 25 9.21 14.71 -2.97
CA LEU A 25 10.18 14.17 -3.94
C LEU A 25 9.93 14.63 -5.38
N LEU A 26 8.67 14.73 -5.81
CA LEU A 26 8.28 14.88 -7.22
C LEU A 26 7.39 16.11 -7.47
N GLY A 27 6.99 16.82 -6.41
CA GLY A 27 6.20 18.04 -6.50
C GLY A 27 4.69 17.85 -6.57
N LEU A 28 3.98 18.98 -6.75
CA LEU A 28 2.53 19.08 -6.61
C LEU A 28 1.76 18.13 -7.55
N PHE A 29 2.17 18.03 -8.81
CA PHE A 29 1.45 17.21 -9.79
C PHE A 29 1.49 15.73 -9.41
N ALA A 30 2.67 15.18 -9.14
CA ALA A 30 2.84 13.79 -8.73
C ALA A 30 2.06 13.47 -7.46
N SER A 31 2.03 14.40 -6.51
CA SER A 31 1.28 14.27 -5.26
C SER A 31 -0.22 14.01 -5.46
N ARG A 32 -0.82 14.51 -6.55
CA ARG A 32 -2.24 14.32 -6.87
C ARG A 32 -2.51 12.98 -7.56
N VAL A 33 -1.56 12.52 -8.36
CA VAL A 33 -1.69 11.30 -9.16
C VAL A 33 -1.34 10.04 -8.36
N PHE A 34 -0.33 10.10 -7.50
CA PHE A 34 0.18 8.95 -6.74
C PHE A 34 -0.89 8.22 -5.90
N PRO A 35 -1.76 8.90 -5.14
CA PRO A 35 -2.83 8.23 -4.39
C PRO A 35 -3.80 7.44 -5.28
N LEU A 36 -4.07 7.92 -6.50
CA LEU A 36 -4.90 7.22 -7.48
C LEU A 36 -4.18 5.98 -8.03
N LEU A 37 -2.88 6.10 -8.31
CA LEU A 37 -2.07 4.96 -8.74
C LEU A 37 -2.02 3.88 -7.64
N LEU A 38 -1.88 4.26 -6.37
CA LEU A 38 -1.91 3.33 -5.24
C LEU A 38 -3.27 2.65 -5.09
N LEU A 39 -4.37 3.40 -5.27
CA LEU A 39 -5.71 2.83 -5.26
C LEU A 39 -5.83 1.73 -6.32
N VAL A 40 -5.45 2.03 -7.56
CA VAL A 40 -5.50 1.09 -8.68
C VAL A 40 -4.56 -0.09 -8.43
N ALA A 41 -3.37 0.14 -7.88
CA ALA A 41 -2.40 -0.92 -7.59
C ALA A 41 -2.85 -1.85 -6.45
N LEU A 42 -3.51 -1.32 -5.41
CA LEU A 42 -4.00 -2.13 -4.29
C LEU A 42 -5.28 -2.89 -4.64
N ILE A 43 -6.25 -2.22 -5.28
CA ILE A 43 -7.51 -2.85 -5.69
C ILE A 43 -7.26 -3.78 -6.87
N GLY A 44 -6.63 -3.27 -7.93
CA GLY A 44 -6.29 -4.05 -9.12
C GLY A 44 -5.25 -5.13 -8.83
N GLY A 45 -4.33 -4.89 -7.91
CA GLY A 45 -3.41 -5.92 -7.42
C GLY A 45 -4.14 -7.02 -6.65
N GLY A 46 -5.10 -6.66 -5.78
CA GLY A 46 -5.98 -7.62 -5.10
C GLY A 46 -6.81 -8.46 -6.07
N LEU A 47 -7.41 -7.84 -7.09
CA LEU A 47 -8.16 -8.54 -8.15
C LEU A 47 -7.24 -9.42 -9.00
N GLY A 48 -6.04 -8.94 -9.31
CA GLY A 48 -5.05 -9.70 -10.05
C GLY A 48 -4.52 -10.90 -9.28
N ILE A 49 -4.37 -10.80 -7.95
CA ILE A 49 -4.06 -11.94 -7.09
C ILE A 49 -5.19 -12.96 -7.12
N ALA A 50 -6.45 -12.51 -7.06
CA ALA A 50 -7.62 -13.38 -7.13
C ALA A 50 -7.76 -14.10 -8.49
N ASN A 51 -7.40 -13.44 -9.59
CA ASN A 51 -7.42 -13.98 -10.95
C ASN A 51 -6.11 -14.66 -11.37
N GLU A 52 -5.31 -15.06 -10.40
CA GLU A 52 -4.07 -15.78 -10.62
C GLU A 52 -3.05 -15.10 -11.55
N LYS A 53 -2.97 -13.76 -11.52
CA LYS A 53 -1.99 -12.99 -12.28
C LYS A 53 -0.76 -12.64 -11.45
N ARG A 54 0.41 -13.09 -11.90
CA ARG A 54 1.72 -12.76 -11.28
C ARG A 54 1.97 -11.26 -11.17
N LEU A 55 1.48 -10.47 -12.12
CA LEU A 55 1.57 -9.00 -12.13
C LEU A 55 0.74 -8.36 -11.02
N GLY A 56 -0.45 -8.89 -10.71
CA GLY A 56 -1.33 -8.35 -9.67
C GLY A 56 -0.65 -8.35 -8.30
N PHE A 57 0.05 -9.43 -7.98
CA PHE A 57 0.87 -9.52 -6.78
C PHE A 57 2.01 -8.50 -6.75
N ARG A 58 2.72 -8.29 -7.87
CA ARG A 58 3.82 -7.32 -7.94
C ARG A 58 3.31 -5.90 -7.68
N PHE A 59 2.15 -5.55 -8.25
CA PHE A 59 1.50 -4.26 -8.01
C PHE A 59 1.03 -4.11 -6.57
N ALA A 60 0.35 -5.12 -6.02
CA ALA A 60 -0.10 -5.09 -4.63
C ALA A 60 1.07 -4.98 -3.64
N LEU A 61 2.14 -5.75 -3.86
CA LEU A 61 3.33 -5.74 -3.02
C LEU A 61 4.07 -4.39 -3.12
N GLY A 62 4.24 -3.86 -4.33
CA GLY A 62 4.86 -2.55 -4.53
C GLY A 62 4.09 -1.43 -3.84
N ALA A 63 2.76 -1.42 -3.96
CA ALA A 63 1.91 -0.45 -3.29
C ALA A 63 1.93 -0.59 -1.75
N ALA A 64 1.97 -1.84 -1.24
CA ALA A 64 2.09 -2.09 0.19
C ALA A 64 3.43 -1.58 0.75
N ILE A 65 4.54 -1.87 0.06
CA ILE A 65 5.88 -1.36 0.45
C ILE A 65 5.90 0.16 0.42
N TYR A 66 5.39 0.78 -0.66
CA TYR A 66 5.29 2.23 -0.74
C TYR A 66 4.52 2.81 0.45
N SER A 67 3.42 2.16 0.86
CA SER A 67 2.59 2.64 1.97
C SER A 67 3.37 2.68 3.29
N VAL A 68 4.19 1.68 3.57
CA VAL A 68 5.10 1.68 4.74
C VAL A 68 6.08 2.85 4.66
N VAL A 69 6.75 3.02 3.52
CA VAL A 69 7.75 4.07 3.33
C VAL A 69 7.13 5.45 3.47
N ALA A 70 5.95 5.69 2.88
CA ALA A 70 5.24 6.96 2.96
C ALA A 70 4.80 7.29 4.40
N THR A 71 4.34 6.28 5.15
CA THR A 71 3.99 6.45 6.56
C THR A 71 5.22 6.83 7.38
N LEU A 72 6.34 6.09 7.25
CA LEU A 72 7.61 6.40 7.93
C LEU A 72 8.15 7.78 7.58
N TRP A 73 8.08 8.17 6.30
CA TRP A 73 8.52 9.48 5.83
C TRP A 73 7.83 10.62 6.57
N ILE A 74 6.51 10.52 6.75
CA ILE A 74 5.80 11.51 7.54
C ILE A 74 6.26 11.49 9.00
N GLY A 75 6.33 10.32 9.63
CA GLY A 75 6.70 10.21 11.05
C GLY A 75 8.10 10.73 11.38
N ILE A 76 9.01 10.78 10.40
CA ILE A 76 10.36 11.31 10.58
C ILE A 76 10.43 12.83 10.35
N ARG A 77 9.59 13.37 9.45
CA ARG A 77 9.72 14.77 8.99
C ARG A 77 8.70 15.75 9.56
N TYR A 78 7.59 15.26 10.09
CA TYR A 78 6.49 16.08 10.55
C TYR A 78 6.08 15.67 11.96
N ASP A 79 5.56 16.64 12.70
CA ASP A 79 4.94 16.36 14.00
C ASP A 79 3.59 15.67 13.76
N VAL A 80 3.44 14.46 14.28
CA VAL A 80 2.26 13.61 14.09
C VAL A 80 1.81 13.00 15.40
N GLU A 81 0.50 12.84 15.53
CA GLU A 81 -0.08 12.13 16.65
C GLU A 81 0.42 10.67 16.68
N LEU A 82 1.09 10.31 17.77
CA LEU A 82 1.81 9.04 17.91
C LEU A 82 0.88 7.82 17.72
N LEU A 83 -0.31 7.83 18.34
CA LEU A 83 -1.23 6.71 18.28
C LEU A 83 -1.74 6.47 16.85
N GLY A 84 -2.17 7.53 16.17
CA GLY A 84 -2.62 7.46 14.78
C GLY A 84 -1.52 7.00 13.82
N PHE A 85 -0.29 7.49 14.03
CA PHE A 85 0.88 7.06 13.27
C PHE A 85 1.17 5.57 13.47
N LEU A 86 1.26 5.09 14.71
CA LEU A 86 1.57 3.69 15.02
C LEU A 86 0.50 2.74 14.50
N LEU A 87 -0.78 3.07 14.66
CA LEU A 87 -1.89 2.27 14.13
C LEU A 87 -1.80 2.17 12.61
N ARG A 88 -1.53 3.27 11.91
CA ARG A 88 -1.38 3.27 10.45
C ARG A 88 -0.18 2.44 10.01
N LEU A 89 0.97 2.62 10.65
CA LEU A 89 2.19 1.88 10.36
C LEU A 89 1.98 0.37 10.57
N MET A 90 1.27 -0.02 11.63
CA MET A 90 0.92 -1.42 11.89
C MET A 90 0.14 -2.03 10.72
N PHE A 91 -0.90 -1.36 10.22
CA PHE A 91 -1.67 -1.87 9.08
C PHE A 91 -0.86 -1.97 7.78
N ASP A 92 0.05 -1.01 7.54
CA ASP A 92 0.94 -1.03 6.38
C ASP A 92 1.91 -2.21 6.45
N ILE A 93 2.53 -2.44 7.60
CA ILE A 93 3.44 -3.57 7.82
C ILE A 93 2.69 -4.89 7.70
N VAL A 94 1.52 -5.03 8.34
CA VAL A 94 0.71 -6.25 8.28
C VAL A 94 0.36 -6.59 6.84
N LEU A 95 0.01 -5.61 6.00
CA LEU A 95 -0.29 -5.88 4.58
C LEU A 95 0.92 -6.44 3.84
N VAL A 96 2.12 -5.87 4.04
CA VAL A 96 3.36 -6.37 3.43
C VAL A 96 3.65 -7.80 3.91
N VAL A 97 3.55 -8.03 5.22
CA VAL A 97 3.79 -9.35 5.82
C VAL A 97 2.84 -10.39 5.25
N LEU A 98 1.54 -10.10 5.17
CA LEU A 98 0.54 -11.03 4.61
C LEU A 98 0.80 -11.36 3.13
N LEU A 99 1.25 -10.38 2.35
CA LEU A 99 1.61 -10.62 0.95
C LEU A 99 2.89 -11.47 0.81
N LEU A 100 3.85 -11.33 1.72
CA LEU A 100 5.10 -12.10 1.68
C LEU A 100 5.04 -13.45 2.41
N HIS A 101 4.04 -13.64 3.26
CA HIS A 101 3.90 -14.79 4.14
C HIS A 101 3.88 -16.12 3.34
N PRO A 102 4.60 -17.17 3.76
CA PRO A 102 4.72 -18.42 3.00
C PRO A 102 3.40 -19.11 2.67
N GLN A 103 2.35 -18.99 3.49
CA GLN A 103 1.01 -19.50 3.13
C GLN A 103 0.44 -18.87 1.84
N SER A 104 0.75 -17.61 1.54
CA SER A 104 0.34 -16.99 0.27
C SER A 104 1.20 -17.45 -0.91
N LYS A 105 2.44 -17.91 -0.63
CA LYS A 105 3.34 -18.50 -1.64
C LYS A 105 2.98 -19.94 -1.99
N GLU A 106 2.50 -20.74 -1.04
CA GLU A 106 2.04 -22.11 -1.32
C GLU A 106 0.80 -22.12 -2.22
N TYR A 107 -0.18 -21.25 -1.96
CA TYR A 107 -1.33 -21.07 -2.86
C TYR A 107 -0.86 -20.66 -4.27
N ARG A 108 0.15 -19.79 -4.35
CA ARG A 108 0.76 -19.38 -5.63
C ARG A 108 1.47 -20.52 -6.36
N ARG A 109 2.10 -21.44 -5.64
CA ARG A 109 2.86 -22.56 -6.21
C ARG A 109 1.94 -23.65 -6.78
N ILE A 110 0.78 -23.86 -6.16
CA ILE A 110 -0.19 -24.89 -6.55
C ILE A 110 -1.00 -24.45 -7.78
N TRP A 111 -1.35 -23.15 -7.87
CA TRP A 111 -2.24 -22.65 -8.91
C TRP A 111 -1.55 -21.90 -10.07
N PHE A 112 -0.32 -21.40 -9.87
CA PHE A 112 0.38 -20.58 -10.88
C PHE A 112 1.68 -21.23 -11.39
N SER A 113 1.84 -22.55 -11.23
CA SER A 113 2.93 -23.31 -11.84
C SER A 113 2.79 -23.31 -13.36
#